data_AF-A0A4P7PPD2-F1
#
_entry.id   AF-A0A4P7PPD2-F1
#
_cell.length_a   1.000
_cell.length_b   1.000
_cell.length_c   1.000
_cell.angle_alpha   90.00
_cell.angle_beta   90.00
_cell.angle_gamma   90.00
#
_symmetry.space_group_name_H-M   'P 1'
#
loop_
_entity.id
_entity.type
_entity.pdbx_description
1 polymer ?
#
loop_
_entity_poly.entity_id
_entity_poly.type
_entity_poly.pdbx_seq_one_letter_code
_entity_poly.pdbx_strand_id
1 'polypeptide(L)'
;MESGTATAGRIQVANATPEIEARLDENFRDTQRTLEQLAASSKAGSSWATFDEKSNAVDLPNVETLSNSDASQVLNSLQHLIDIGRLEGKTINAKNGDQATDSAAVYQQWLLARVGVDAYA
;
A
#
# COMPACT_ATOMS: atom_id res chain seq x y z
N MET A 1 29.37 -15.24 35.12
CA MET A 1 29.22 -14.71 33.74
C MET A 1 28.40 -15.73 32.99
N GLU A 2 27.09 -15.53 32.93
CA GLU A 2 26.15 -16.52 32.40
C GLU A 2 25.34 -15.82 31.30
N SER A 3 25.75 -16.05 30.06
CA SER A 3 25.11 -15.49 28.87
C SER A 3 23.85 -16.29 28.56
N GLY A 4 22.68 -15.68 28.80
CA GLY A 4 21.40 -16.23 28.36
C GLY A 4 21.26 -16.15 26.84
N THR A 5 21.09 -17.30 26.19
CA THR A 5 20.80 -17.42 24.77
C THR A 5 19.37 -16.97 24.48
N ALA A 6 19.20 -15.84 23.79
CA ALA A 6 17.90 -15.39 23.30
C ALA A 6 17.53 -16.18 22.03
N THR A 7 16.75 -17.25 22.20
CA THR A 7 16.10 -17.94 21.08
C THR A 7 14.85 -17.17 20.68
N ALA A 8 14.84 -16.66 19.45
CA ALA A 8 13.68 -16.02 18.84
C ALA A 8 12.50 -17.00 18.78
N GLY A 9 11.44 -16.69 19.53
CA GLY A 9 10.18 -17.42 19.52
C GLY A 9 9.78 -17.92 20.90
N ARG A 10 8.84 -17.19 21.52
CA ARG A 10 8.21 -17.44 22.83
C ARG A 10 9.10 -17.07 24.01
N ILE A 11 8.93 -15.84 24.51
CA ILE A 11 9.37 -15.49 25.86
C ILE A 11 8.43 -16.25 26.82
N GLN A 12 8.81 -17.48 27.20
CA GLN A 12 8.21 -18.14 28.35
C GLN A 12 8.77 -17.45 29.59
N VAL A 13 8.02 -16.48 30.11
CA VAL A 13 8.25 -15.92 31.44
C VAL A 13 7.97 -17.02 32.47
N ALA A 14 9.03 -17.69 32.92
CA ALA A 14 8.94 -18.63 34.03
C ALA A 14 8.42 -17.87 35.26
N ASN A 15 7.25 -18.25 35.76
CA ASN A 15 6.53 -17.68 36.91
C ASN A 15 5.63 -16.45 36.64
N ALA A 16 4.90 -16.44 35.53
CA ALA A 16 3.76 -15.51 35.36
C ALA A 16 2.55 -16.04 36.16
N THR A 17 2.05 -15.26 37.13
CA THR A 17 0.74 -15.51 37.78
C THR A 17 -0.36 -15.57 36.71
N PRO A 18 -1.46 -16.33 36.88
CA PRO A 18 -2.55 -16.43 35.89
C PRO A 18 -3.11 -15.08 35.41
N GLU A 19 -2.98 -14.03 36.23
CA GLU A 19 -3.33 -12.65 35.87
C GLU A 19 -2.39 -12.03 34.82
N ILE A 20 -1.11 -12.41 34.81
CA ILE A 20 -0.13 -11.93 33.81
C ILE A 20 -0.30 -12.69 32.49
N GLU A 21 -0.65 -13.97 32.54
CA GLU A 21 -1.00 -14.75 31.34
C GLU A 21 -2.25 -14.20 30.65
N ALA A 22 -3.31 -13.87 31.42
CA ALA A 22 -4.52 -13.27 30.88
C ALA A 22 -4.27 -11.90 30.22
N ARG A 23 -3.47 -11.04 30.86
CA ARG A 23 -3.12 -9.72 30.32
C ARG A 23 -2.26 -9.81 29.06
N LEU A 24 -1.39 -10.82 28.94
CA LEU A 24 -0.63 -11.05 27.72
C LEU A 24 -1.53 -11.53 26.58
N ASP A 25 -2.48 -12.42 26.85
CA ASP A 25 -3.41 -12.93 25.84
C ASP A 25 -4.34 -11.83 25.30
N GLU A 26 -4.85 -10.95 26.18
CA GLU A 26 -5.65 -9.79 25.78
C GLU A 26 -4.85 -8.81 24.91
N ASN A 27 -3.63 -8.49 25.31
CA ASN A 27 -2.77 -7.59 24.53
C ASN A 27 -2.39 -8.19 23.17
N PHE A 28 -2.20 -9.51 23.09
CA PHE A 28 -1.94 -10.21 21.83
C PHE A 28 -3.14 -10.10 20.88
N ARG A 29 -4.35 -10.36 21.38
CA ARG A 29 -5.57 -10.26 20.57
C ARG A 29 -5.86 -8.84 20.10
N ASP A 30 -5.61 -7.85 20.96
CA ASP A 30 -5.75 -6.43 20.61
C ASP A 30 -4.72 -6.00 19.55
N THR A 31 -3.47 -6.45 19.70
CA THR A 31 -2.41 -6.21 18.70
C THR A 31 -2.76 -6.86 17.37
N GLN A 32 -3.27 -8.10 17.35
CA GLN A 32 -3.69 -8.77 16.12
C GLN A 32 -4.87 -8.06 15.46
N ARG A 33 -5.88 -7.65 16.23
CA ARG A 33 -7.03 -6.91 15.69
C ARG A 33 -6.60 -5.55 15.11
N THR A 34 -5.70 -4.84 15.79
CA THR A 34 -5.14 -3.57 15.32
C THR A 34 -4.30 -3.77 14.06
N LEU A 35 -3.48 -4.82 13.99
CA LEU A 35 -2.72 -5.19 12.80
C LEU A 35 -3.62 -5.59 11.63
N GLU A 36 -4.71 -6.33 11.86
CA GLU A 36 -5.69 -6.66 10.83
C GLU A 36 -6.46 -5.43 10.36
N GLN A 37 -6.80 -4.49 11.26
CA GLN A 37 -7.43 -3.23 10.90
C GLN A 37 -6.48 -2.31 10.11
N LEU A 38 -5.20 -2.25 10.49
CA LEU A 38 -4.15 -1.57 9.74
C LEU A 38 -3.94 -2.23 8.37
N ALA A 39 -3.88 -3.56 8.29
CA ALA A 39 -3.74 -4.29 7.03
C ALA A 39 -4.97 -4.11 6.13
N ALA A 40 -6.19 -4.13 6.69
CA ALA A 40 -7.42 -3.91 5.95
C ALA A 40 -7.54 -2.46 5.45
N SER A 41 -7.16 -1.46 6.25
CA SER A 41 -7.11 -0.06 5.84
C SER A 41 -5.97 0.22 4.86
N SER A 42 -4.83 -0.48 4.97
CA SER A 42 -3.73 -0.45 3.99
C SER A 42 -4.14 -1.09 2.67
N LYS A 43 -4.92 -2.18 2.71
CA LYS A 43 -5.45 -2.88 1.53
C LYS A 43 -6.58 -2.10 0.86
N ALA A 44 -7.39 -1.39 1.64
CA ALA A 44 -8.40 -0.46 1.14
C ALA A 44 -7.80 0.86 0.63
N GLY A 45 -6.62 1.26 1.14
CA GLY A 45 -5.92 2.49 0.75
C GLY A 45 -4.84 2.34 -0.33
N SER A 46 -4.45 1.11 -0.70
CA SER A 46 -3.34 0.86 -1.65
C SER A 46 -3.73 0.08 -2.91
N SER A 47 -5.02 -0.18 -3.14
CA SER A 47 -5.49 -1.00 -4.27
C SER A 47 -5.63 -0.23 -5.60
N TRP A 48 -4.88 0.85 -5.78
CA TRP A 48 -4.91 1.59 -7.04
C TRP A 48 -3.78 1.18 -7.97
N ALA A 49 -2.57 0.91 -7.46
CA ALA A 49 -1.42 0.45 -8.25
C ALA A 49 -0.91 -0.91 -7.76
N THR A 50 -0.58 -1.79 -8.70
CA THR A 50 0.00 -3.11 -8.41
C THR A 50 1.51 -3.06 -8.61
N PHE A 51 2.27 -3.22 -7.53
CA PHE A 51 3.73 -3.28 -7.61
C PHE A 51 4.18 -4.73 -7.74
N ASP A 52 4.79 -5.07 -8.87
CA ASP A 52 5.45 -6.36 -9.06
C ASP A 52 6.94 -6.22 -8.73
N GLU A 53 7.31 -6.64 -7.53
CA GLU A 53 8.71 -6.56 -7.06
C GLU A 53 9.64 -7.51 -7.84
N LYS A 54 9.11 -8.60 -8.39
CA LYS A 54 9.89 -9.60 -9.14
C LYS A 54 10.37 -9.10 -10.50
N SER A 55 9.52 -8.40 -11.23
CA SER A 55 9.82 -7.83 -12.55
C SER A 55 10.25 -6.36 -12.45
N ASN A 56 10.34 -5.85 -11.22
CA ASN A 56 10.59 -4.44 -10.93
C ASN A 56 9.67 -3.52 -11.72
N ALA A 57 8.39 -3.88 -11.78
CA ALA A 57 7.36 -3.20 -12.56
C ALA A 57 6.23 -2.70 -11.67
N VAL A 58 5.48 -1.71 -12.15
CA VAL A 58 4.31 -1.17 -11.48
C VAL A 58 3.18 -1.03 -12.49
N ASP A 59 2.10 -1.78 -12.28
CA ASP A 59 0.90 -1.71 -13.10
C ASP A 59 -0.05 -0.68 -12.52
N LEU A 60 -0.37 0.32 -13.32
CA LEU A 60 -1.25 1.44 -12.98
C LEU A 60 -2.64 1.21 -13.57
N PRO A 61 -3.69 1.70 -12.89
CA PRO A 61 -5.06 1.42 -13.30
C PRO A 61 -5.37 2.15 -14.60
N ASN A 62 -6.26 1.57 -15.42
CA ASN A 62 -6.62 2.16 -16.69
C ASN A 62 -7.40 3.47 -16.49
N VAL A 63 -6.86 4.60 -16.96
CA VAL A 63 -7.46 5.94 -16.78
C VAL A 63 -8.89 6.01 -17.32
N GLU A 64 -9.17 5.37 -18.45
CA GLU A 64 -10.50 5.37 -19.06
C GLU A 64 -11.57 4.71 -18.18
N THR A 65 -11.18 3.72 -17.36
CA THR A 65 -12.08 3.04 -16.43
C THR A 65 -12.23 3.76 -15.09
N LEU A 66 -11.41 4.77 -14.81
CA LEU A 66 -11.47 5.53 -13.57
C LEU A 66 -12.58 6.58 -13.63
N SER A 67 -13.27 6.76 -12.51
CA SER A 67 -14.15 7.92 -12.29
C SER A 67 -13.31 9.16 -12.01
N ASN A 68 -13.90 10.36 -12.12
CA ASN A 68 -13.23 11.63 -11.81
C ASN A 68 -12.58 11.66 -10.41
N SER A 69 -13.32 11.23 -9.39
CA SER A 69 -12.84 11.17 -8.01
C SER A 69 -11.68 10.19 -7.85
N ASP A 70 -11.79 9.01 -8.47
CA ASP A 70 -10.74 7.99 -8.44
C ASP A 70 -9.49 8.49 -9.16
N ALA A 71 -9.64 9.10 -10.34
CA ALA A 71 -8.53 9.68 -11.09
C ALA A 71 -7.81 10.79 -10.30
N SER A 72 -8.55 11.61 -9.56
CA SER A 72 -7.98 12.64 -8.67
C SER A 72 -7.20 12.03 -7.50
N GLN A 73 -7.72 10.97 -6.88
CA GLN A 73 -7.05 10.25 -5.81
C GLN A 73 -5.78 9.53 -6.31
N VAL A 74 -5.88 8.88 -7.47
CA VAL A 74 -4.76 8.23 -8.15
C VAL A 74 -3.69 9.26 -8.52
N LEU A 75 -4.07 10.43 -9.02
CA LEU A 75 -3.15 11.51 -9.33
C LEU A 75 -2.37 11.99 -8.10
N ASN A 76 -3.06 12.22 -6.99
CA ASN A 76 -2.42 12.65 -5.74
C ASN A 76 -1.45 11.57 -5.22
N SER A 77 -1.88 10.31 -5.27
CA SER A 77 -1.08 9.17 -4.83
C SER A 77 0.14 8.94 -5.73
N LEU A 78 -0.02 9.08 -7.05
CA LEU A 78 1.06 9.00 -8.04
C LEU A 78 2.11 10.10 -7.79
N GLN A 79 1.66 11.33 -7.56
CA GLN A 79 2.56 12.45 -7.26
C GLN A 79 3.39 12.17 -5.99
N HIS A 80 2.77 11.59 -4.96
CA HIS A 80 3.49 11.17 -3.75
C HIS A 80 4.52 10.08 -4.05
N LEU A 81 4.18 9.07 -4.86
CA LEU A 81 5.12 8.00 -5.24
C LEU A 81 6.33 8.52 -6.03
N ILE A 82 6.13 9.53 -6.89
CA ILE A 82 7.20 10.21 -7.62
C ILE A 82 8.08 10.98 -6.63
N ASP A 83 7.48 11.73 -5.70
CA ASP A 83 8.20 12.53 -4.70
C ASP A 83 9.10 11.67 -3.80
N ILE A 84 8.60 10.53 -3.32
CA ILE A 84 9.39 9.58 -2.51
C ILE A 84 10.34 8.70 -3.35
N GLY A 85 10.37 8.89 -4.68
CA GLY A 85 11.23 8.14 -5.60
C GLY A 85 10.87 6.64 -5.72
N ARG A 86 9.65 6.24 -5.38
CA ARG A 86 9.25 4.82 -5.37
C ARG A 86 9.04 4.23 -6.77
N LEU A 87 8.79 5.09 -7.76
CA LEU A 87 8.67 4.70 -9.17
C LEU A 87 10.02 4.74 -9.90
N GLU A 88 11.05 5.33 -9.29
CA GLU A 88 12.37 5.48 -9.91
C GLU A 88 12.99 4.11 -10.19
N GLY A 89 13.38 3.89 -11.45
CA GLY A 89 13.95 2.63 -11.90
C GLY A 89 12.95 1.49 -12.03
N LYS A 90 11.64 1.70 -11.84
CA LYS A 90 10.60 0.70 -12.10
C LYS A 90 10.02 0.85 -13.50
N THR A 91 9.70 -0.28 -14.12
CA THR A 91 8.94 -0.28 -15.37
C THR A 91 7.49 0.05 -15.06
N ILE A 92 7.04 1.24 -15.43
CA ILE A 92 5.64 1.62 -15.27
C ILE A 92 4.83 0.98 -16.39
N ASN A 93 3.65 0.47 -16.06
CA ASN A 93 2.74 -0.16 -16.98
C ASN A 93 1.39 0.54 -16.83
N ALA A 94 1.24 1.66 -17.52
CA ALA A 94 0.07 2.52 -17.43
C ALA A 94 -0.80 2.40 -18.68
N LYS A 95 -2.13 2.48 -18.50
CA LYS A 95 -3.11 2.33 -19.58
C LYS A 95 -4.13 3.47 -19.58
N ASN A 96 -4.60 3.82 -20.78
CA ASN A 96 -5.73 4.72 -21.02
C ASN A 96 -6.50 4.21 -22.24
N GLY A 97 -7.53 3.39 -22.00
CA GLY A 97 -8.25 2.67 -23.04
C GLY A 97 -7.31 1.72 -23.79
N ASP A 98 -7.22 1.88 -25.10
CA ASP A 98 -6.31 1.14 -25.98
C ASP A 98 -4.86 1.67 -25.95
N GLN A 99 -4.61 2.80 -25.29
CA GLN A 99 -3.27 3.38 -25.19
C GLN A 99 -2.53 2.83 -23.97
N ALA A 100 -1.23 2.56 -24.13
CA ALA A 100 -0.34 2.18 -23.04
C ALA A 100 0.91 3.06 -23.02
N THR A 101 1.46 3.30 -21.83
CA THR A 101 2.68 4.08 -21.65
C THR A 101 3.47 3.57 -20.45
N ASP A 102 4.79 3.66 -20.54
CA ASP A 102 5.74 3.44 -19.44
C ASP A 102 6.19 4.75 -18.76
N SER A 103 5.64 5.88 -19.20
CA SER A 103 6.02 7.19 -18.66
C SER A 103 5.00 7.67 -17.62
N ALA A 104 5.43 7.81 -16.35
CA ALA A 104 4.62 8.40 -15.28
C ALA A 104 4.07 9.78 -15.67
N ALA A 105 4.89 10.60 -16.34
CA ALA A 105 4.48 11.93 -16.80
C ALA A 105 3.31 11.88 -17.79
N VAL A 106 3.32 10.93 -18.73
CA VAL A 106 2.24 10.75 -19.71
C VAL A 106 0.97 10.25 -19.00
N TYR A 107 1.10 9.30 -18.09
CA TYR A 107 -0.03 8.80 -17.30
C TYR A 107 -0.65 9.92 -16.42
N GLN A 108 0.18 10.78 -15.83
CA GLN A 108 -0.28 11.96 -15.08
C GLN A 108 -1.11 12.91 -15.94
N GLN A 109 -0.68 13.16 -17.19
CA GLN A 109 -1.44 13.99 -18.12
C GLN A 109 -2.81 13.38 -18.46
N TRP A 110 -2.89 12.07 -18.61
CA TRP A 110 -4.16 11.38 -18.84
C TRP A 110 -5.10 11.51 -17.65
N LEU A 111 -4.60 11.35 -16.42
CA LEU A 111 -5.38 11.56 -15.20
C LEU A 111 -5.89 13.00 -15.11
N LEU A 112 -5.03 14.00 -15.36
CA LEU A 112 -5.42 15.40 -15.37
C LEU A 112 -6.51 15.68 -16.42
N ALA A 113 -6.39 15.12 -17.62
CA ALA A 113 -7.41 15.24 -18.66
C ALA A 113 -8.72 14.59 -18.22
N ARG A 114 -8.69 13.40 -17.61
CA ARG A 114 -9.88 12.72 -17.10
C ARG A 114 -10.58 13.51 -16.00
N VAL A 115 -9.81 14.09 -15.08
CA VAL A 115 -10.35 14.96 -14.02
C VAL A 115 -10.94 16.26 -14.59
N GLY A 116 -10.34 16.82 -15.64
CA GLY A 116 -10.83 18.03 -16.30
C GLY A 116 -12.06 17.83 -17.20
N VAL A 117 -12.24 16.65 -17.79
CA VAL A 117 -13.35 16.34 -18.72
C VAL A 117 -14.70 16.27 -18.01
N ASP A 118 -14.77 15.66 -16.82
CA ASP A 118 -16.02 15.54 -16.05
C ASP A 118 -16.42 16.83 -15.32
N ALA A 119 -15.53 17.82 -15.18
CA ALA A 119 -15.89 19.14 -14.62
C ALA A 119 -16.83 19.95 -15.54
N TYR A 120 -16.99 19.52 -16.79
CA TYR A 120 -17.83 20.15 -17.81
C TYR A 120 -19.03 19.28 -18.24
N ALA A 121 -19.29 18.15 -17.57
CA ALA A 121 -20.38 17.23 -17.90
C ALA A 121 -21.67 17.49 -17.11
#